data_AF-A0A7V9GE70-F1
#
_entry.id   AF-A0A7V9GE70-F1
#
_cell.length_a   1.000
_cell.length_b   1.000
_cell.length_c   1.000
_cell.angle_alpha   90.00
_cell.angle_beta   90.00
_cell.angle_gamma   90.00
#
_symmetry.space_group_name_H-M   'P 1'
#
loop_
_entity.id
_entity.type
_entity.pdbx_description
1 polymer ?
#
loop_
_entity_poly.entity_id
_entity_poly.type
_entity_poly.pdbx_seq_one_letter_code
_entity_poly.pdbx_strand_id
1 'polypeptide(L)' 'MENIVDDQGTTQEQAQKMLEDFCNKGFNGEIGKAALVLGRPTEEIKNFLGGEETIDDDLAMKIRGIAQERGIDIE' A
#
# COMPACT_ATOMS: atom_id res chain seq x y z
N MET A 1 1.90 2.00 -21.37
CA MET A 1 2.54 3.10 -20.65
C MET A 1 2.65 2.60 -19.23
N GLU A 2 3.85 2.32 -18.72
CA GLU A 2 4.01 1.98 -17.31
C GLU A 2 3.53 3.18 -16.50
N ASN A 3 2.52 2.98 -15.66
CA ASN A 3 1.99 4.04 -14.82
C ASN A 3 2.85 4.07 -13.56
N ILE A 4 3.85 4.95 -13.57
CA ILE A 4 4.77 5.15 -12.46
C ILE A 4 4.06 5.96 -11.37
N VAL A 5 4.08 5.42 -10.16
CA VAL A 5 3.42 5.94 -8.97
C VAL A 5 4.27 7.02 -8.31
N ASP A 6 5.59 6.87 -8.29
CA ASP A 6 6.50 7.79 -7.58
C ASP A 6 7.88 7.97 -8.25
N ASP A 7 8.68 8.86 -7.68
CA ASP A 7 10.04 9.19 -8.17
C ASP A 7 11.04 8.02 -8.10
N GLN A 8 10.70 6.92 -7.42
CA GLN A 8 11.54 5.72 -7.35
C GLN A 8 11.29 4.74 -8.51
N GLY A 9 10.36 5.08 -9.42
CA GLY A 9 10.02 4.22 -10.56
C GLY A 9 9.05 3.09 -10.20
N THR A 10 8.32 3.24 -9.09
CA THR A 10 7.36 2.22 -8.62
C THR A 10 6.20 2.11 -9.59
N THR A 11 5.92 0.93 -10.12
CA THR A 11 4.74 0.70 -10.95
C THR A 11 3.48 0.54 -10.09
N GLN A 12 2.30 0.68 -10.69
CA GLN A 12 1.03 0.37 -9.99
C GLN A 12 1.00 -1.07 -9.45
N GLU A 13 1.55 -2.03 -10.18
CA GLU A 13 1.63 -3.43 -9.74
C GLU A 13 2.53 -3.57 -8.50
N GLN A 14 3.68 -2.90 -8.49
CA GLN A 14 4.56 -2.87 -7.32
C GLN A 14 3.90 -2.16 -6.13
N ALA A 15 3.23 -1.04 -6.35
CA ALA A 15 2.52 -0.33 -5.28
C ALA A 15 1.37 -1.17 -4.69
N GLN A 16 0.63 -1.89 -5.54
CA GLN A 16 -0.42 -2.82 -5.09
C GLN A 16 0.20 -3.96 -4.27
N LYS A 17 1.34 -4.47 -4.71
CA LYS A 17 2.07 -5.52 -4.02
C LYS A 17 2.63 -5.06 -2.67
N MET A 18 3.16 -3.84 -2.61
CA MET A 18 3.55 -3.18 -1.35
C MET A 18 2.37 -3.09 -0.38
N LEU A 19 1.18 -2.70 -0.87
CA LEU A 19 -0.01 -2.60 -0.04
C LEU A 19 -0.49 -3.98 0.45
N GLU A 20 -0.46 -5.00 -0.42
CA GLU A 20 -0.78 -6.38 -0.05
C GLU A 20 0.16 -6.88 1.05
N ASP A 21 1.47 -6.72 0.88
CA ASP A 21 2.48 -7.13 1.84
C ASP A 21 2.36 -6.36 3.15
N PHE A 22 2.08 -5.06 3.08
CA PHE A 22 1.80 -4.23 4.26
C PHE A 22 0.62 -4.77 5.07
N CYS A 23 -0.49 -5.13 4.40
CA CYS A 23 -1.66 -5.72 5.05
C CYS A 23 -1.35 -7.09 5.66
N ASN A 24 -0.73 -7.98 4.87
CA ASN A 24 -0.50 -9.36 5.24
C ASN A 24 0.58 -9.50 6.33
N LYS A 25 1.73 -8.87 6.13
CA LYS A 25 2.89 -9.00 7.03
C LYS A 25 2.81 -8.02 8.21
N GLY A 26 2.26 -6.83 7.99
CA GLY A 26 2.14 -5.80 9.04
C GLY A 26 0.94 -5.99 9.96
N PHE A 27 -0.15 -6.60 9.46
CA PHE A 27 -1.43 -6.65 10.16
C PHE A 27 -2.12 -8.02 10.09
N ASN A 28 -1.42 -9.09 9.72
CA ASN A 28 -1.97 -10.45 9.61
C ASN A 28 -3.22 -10.52 8.69
N GLY A 29 -3.25 -9.71 7.63
CA GLY A 29 -4.37 -9.62 6.70
C GLY A 29 -5.58 -8.83 7.22
N GLU A 30 -5.49 -8.22 8.41
CA GLU A 30 -6.55 -7.37 8.96
C GLU A 30 -6.58 -6.01 8.26
N ILE A 31 -7.24 -5.95 7.10
CA ILE A 31 -7.35 -4.73 6.26
C ILE A 31 -7.83 -3.52 7.06
N GLY A 32 -8.78 -3.70 8.00
CA GLY A 32 -9.27 -2.59 8.82
C GLY A 32 -8.19 -1.95 9.70
N LYS A 33 -7.21 -2.73 10.20
CA LYS A 33 -6.08 -2.20 10.97
C LYS A 33 -5.07 -1.49 10.07
N ALA A 34 -4.79 -2.05 8.89
CA ALA A 34 -3.94 -1.41 7.90
C ALA A 34 -4.55 -0.07 7.43
N ALA A 35 -5.84 -0.06 7.11
CA ALA A 35 -6.61 1.12 6.71
C ALA A 35 -6.57 2.22 7.78
N LEU A 36 -6.78 1.84 9.06
CA LEU A 36 -6.69 2.77 10.19
C LEU A 36 -5.30 3.42 10.28
N VAL A 37 -4.23 2.64 10.11
CA VAL A 37 -2.85 3.13 10.17
C VAL A 37 -2.51 4.01 8.97
N LEU A 38 -3.01 3.68 7.78
CA LEU A 38 -2.84 4.48 6.57
C LEU A 38 -3.70 5.75 6.58
N GLY A 39 -4.69 5.83 7.48
CA GLY A 39 -5.66 6.92 7.54
C GLY A 39 -6.62 6.92 6.34
N ARG A 40 -6.93 5.73 5.81
CA ARG A 40 -7.82 5.52 4.67
C ARG A 40 -9.05 4.71 5.10
N PRO A 41 -10.22 4.87 4.45
CA PRO A 41 -11.35 3.96 4.61
C PRO A 41 -10.97 2.53 4.21
N THR A 42 -11.55 1.54 4.89
CA THR A 42 -11.33 0.12 4.57
C THR A 42 -11.70 -0.23 3.14
N GLU A 43 -12.79 0.34 2.60
CA GLU A 43 -13.21 0.08 1.21
C GLU A 43 -12.21 0.64 0.20
N GLU A 44 -11.58 1.80 0.47
CA GLU A 44 -10.54 2.36 -0.40
C GLU A 44 -9.35 1.39 -0.50
N ILE A 45 -8.92 0.83 0.64
CA ILE A 45 -7.85 -0.18 0.66
C ILE A 45 -8.23 -1.44 -0.12
N LYS A 46 -9.50 -1.89 -0.03
CA LYS A 46 -9.97 -3.03 -0.83
C LYS A 46 -9.97 -2.73 -2.32
N ASN A 47 -10.41 -1.53 -2.71
CA ASN A 47 -10.43 -1.11 -4.11
C ASN A 47 -9.01 -1.05 -4.69
N PHE A 48 -8.04 -0.55 -3.93
CA PHE A 48 -6.62 -0.60 -4.33
C PHE A 48 -6.10 -2.03 -4.46
N LEU A 49 -6.39 -2.90 -3.48
CA LEU A 49 -6.00 -4.32 -3.53
C LEU A 49 -6.69 -5.09 -4.65
N GLY A 50 -7.88 -4.68 -5.07
CA GLY A 50 -8.64 -5.26 -6.18
C GLY A 50 -8.26 -4.69 -7.56
N GLY A 51 -7.45 -3.62 -7.60
CA GLY A 51 -7.13 -2.89 -8.83
C GLY A 51 -8.30 -2.08 -9.40
N GLU A 52 -9.35 -1.85 -8.60
CA GLU A 52 -10.51 -1.04 -8.95
C GLU A 52 -10.19 0.47 -8.84
N GLU A 53 -9.22 0.81 -7.98
CA GLU A 53 -8.63 2.13 -7.84
C GLU A 53 -7.09 2.05 -7.93
N THR A 54 -6.47 3.16 -8.32
CA THR A 54 -5.02 3.28 -8.45
C THR A 54 -4.40 3.88 -7.20
N ILE A 55 -3.21 3.42 -6.85
CA ILE A 55 -2.43 3.96 -5.72
C ILE A 55 -1.70 5.22 -6.17
N ASP A 56 -1.77 6.28 -5.37
CA ASP A 56 -1.05 7.53 -5.55
C ASP A 56 0.34 7.52 -4.88
N ASP A 57 1.17 8.51 -5.20
CA ASP A 57 2.50 8.73 -4.63
C ASP A 57 2.45 8.84 -3.11
N ASP A 58 1.50 9.62 -2.58
CA ASP A 58 1.30 9.85 -1.15
C ASP A 58 1.05 8.55 -0.38
N LEU A 59 0.19 7.67 -0.89
CA LEU A 59 -0.08 6.37 -0.29
C LEU A 59 1.13 5.45 -0.38
N ALA A 60 1.80 5.38 -1.55
CA ALA A 60 3.02 4.58 -1.71
C ALA A 60 4.12 5.01 -0.73
N MET A 61 4.35 6.32 -0.61
CA MET A 61 5.31 6.90 0.35
C MET A 61 4.93 6.58 1.80
N LYS A 62 3.65 6.68 2.14
CA LYS A 62 3.16 6.37 3.50
C LYS A 62 3.34 4.90 3.85
N ILE A 63 3.01 3.99 2.94
CA ILE A 63 3.22 2.53 3.13
C ILE A 63 4.71 2.27 3.43
N ARG A 64 5.62 2.83 2.64
CA ARG A 64 7.07 2.69 2.87
C ARG A 64 7.53 3.25 4.20
N GLY A 65 7.14 4.48 4.52
CA GLY A 65 7.57 5.13 5.76
C GLY A 65 7.17 4.32 6.99
N ILE A 66 5.92 3.85 7.03
CA ILE A 66 5.41 3.06 8.15
C ILE A 66 6.03 1.65 8.16
N ALA A 67 6.20 1.02 7.00
CA ALA A 67 6.82 -0.28 6.91
C ALA A 67 8.27 -0.25 7.43
N GLN A 68 9.03 0.77 7.02
CA GLN A 68 10.39 0.99 7.51
C GLN A 68 10.42 1.25 9.02
N GLU A 69 9.54 2.12 9.54
CA GLU A 69 9.47 2.42 10.97
C GLU A 69 9.14 1.18 11.82
N ARG A 70 8.30 0.28 11.30
CA ARG A 70 7.80 -0.89 12.02
C ARG A 70 8.54 -2.19 11.72
N GLY A 71 9.53 -2.17 10.82
CA GLY A 71 10.26 -3.37 10.38
C GLY A 71 9.38 -4.35 9.61
N ILE A 72 8.40 -3.86 8.85
CA ILE A 72 7.56 -4.65 7.95
C ILE A 72 8.30 -4.74 6.61
N ASP A 73 8.57 -5.95 6.16
CA ASP A 73 9.23 -6.21 4.87
C ASP A 73 8.22 -6.13 3.73
N ILE A 74 8.35 -5.13 2.85
CA ILE A 74 7.48 -4.90 1.69
C ILE A 74 8.33 -4.79 0.42
N GLU A 75 7.74 -5.16 -0.72
CA GLU A 75 8.42 -5.28 -2.02
C GLU A 75 8.80 -3.94 -2.69
#